data_AF-A0A9W8YJ33-F1
#
_entry.id   AF-A0A9W8YJ33-F1
#
_cell.length_a   1.000
_cell.length_b   1.000
_cell.length_c   1.000
_cell.angle_alpha   90.00
_cell.angle_beta   90.00
_cell.angle_gamma   90.00
#
_symmetry.space_group_name_H-M   'P 1'
#
loop_
_entity.id
_entity.type
_entity.pdbx_description
1 polymer ?
#
loop_
_entity_poly.entity_id
_entity_poly.type
_entity_poly.pdbx_seq_one_letter_code
_entity_poly.pdbx_strand_id
1 'polypeptide(L)'
;MFAQRQVFRALRSPAIQRRFASTAPKAGENAFVAERRAVKEHAAESTALWKKISIFVCIPALVGASVNAYVLWNEHWEHWSHMPPLEERVEYPYQNIRTKNFTWGDGDKTLFWNDKVNYHNKDKTA
;
A
#
# COMPACT_ATOMS: atom_id res chain seq x y z
N MET A 1 -15.12 51.57 62.99
CA MET A 1 -15.90 51.19 61.79
C MET A 1 -15.30 49.92 61.22
N PHE A 2 -16.08 48.83 61.14
CA PHE A 2 -15.60 47.50 60.71
C PHE A 2 -15.56 47.42 59.18
N ALA A 3 -14.43 47.01 58.60
CA ALA A 3 -14.28 46.83 57.16
C ALA A 3 -14.90 45.50 56.72
N GLN A 4 -15.99 45.58 55.96
CA GLN A 4 -16.70 44.44 55.38
C GLN A 4 -15.95 43.91 54.16
N ARG A 5 -15.37 42.70 54.27
CA ARG A 5 -14.72 42.01 53.16
C ARG A 5 -15.80 41.47 52.21
N GLN A 6 -15.89 42.01 51.00
CA GLN A 6 -16.70 41.42 49.94
C GLN A 6 -15.96 40.23 49.31
N VAL A 7 -16.57 39.05 49.39
CA VAL A 7 -16.08 37.84 48.72
C VAL A 7 -16.76 37.77 47.35
N PHE A 8 -16.03 38.07 46.29
CA PHE A 8 -16.52 37.86 44.92
C PHE A 8 -16.56 36.35 44.63
N ARG A 9 -17.78 35.82 44.43
CA ARG A 9 -18.01 34.44 44.02
C ARG A 9 -17.75 34.33 42.51
N ALA A 10 -16.63 33.72 42.13
CA ALA A 10 -16.31 33.48 40.73
C ALA A 10 -17.37 32.55 40.08
N LEU A 11 -18.09 33.07 39.07
CA LEU A 11 -18.94 32.28 38.19
C LEU A 11 -18.03 31.39 37.32
N ARG A 12 -18.03 30.08 37.60
CA ARG A 12 -17.36 29.08 36.75
C ARG A 12 -18.18 28.94 35.46
N SER A 13 -17.64 29.38 34.33
CA SER A 13 -18.20 29.08 33.01
C SER A 13 -18.32 27.56 32.82
N PRO A 14 -19.44 27.03 32.27
CA PRO A 14 -19.54 25.60 32.01
C PRO A 14 -18.47 25.22 30.98
N ALA A 15 -17.57 24.33 31.38
CA ALA A 15 -16.60 23.74 30.48
C ALA A 15 -17.37 23.08 29.32
N ILE A 16 -17.11 23.51 28.09
CA ILE A 16 -17.58 22.83 26.88
C ILE A 16 -16.84 21.49 26.85
N GLN A 17 -17.47 20.47 27.45
CA GLN A 17 -16.99 19.10 27.41
C GLN A 17 -17.09 18.65 25.95
N ARG A 18 -15.94 18.56 25.26
CA ARG A 18 -15.87 17.87 23.96
C ARG A 18 -16.23 16.42 24.21
N ARG A 19 -17.51 16.08 23.99
CA ARG A 19 -17.96 14.70 24.03
C ARG A 19 -17.39 14.01 22.79
N PHE A 20 -16.41 13.14 22.99
CA PHE A 20 -15.99 12.19 21.98
C PHE A 20 -17.21 11.37 21.52
N ALA A 21 -17.22 11.02 20.22
CA ALA A 21 -18.35 10.56 19.40
C ALA A 21 -19.19 9.42 20.00
N SER A 22 -20.00 9.75 21.00
CA SER A 22 -21.04 8.89 21.55
C SER A 22 -22.38 9.53 21.19
N THR A 23 -23.09 8.91 20.24
CA THR A 23 -24.47 9.30 19.94
C THR A 23 -25.34 8.93 21.13
N ALA A 24 -25.98 9.90 21.76
CA ALA A 24 -26.97 9.62 22.79
C ALA A 24 -28.16 8.85 22.17
N PRO A 25 -28.76 7.89 22.89
CA PRO A 25 -29.96 7.19 22.41
C PRO A 25 -31.08 8.20 22.14
N LYS A 26 -31.86 8.00 21.06
CA LYS A 26 -33.08 8.80 20.87
C LYS A 26 -34.07 8.44 21.98
N ALA A 27 -34.97 9.36 22.30
CA ALA A 27 -35.98 9.15 23.33
C ALA A 27 -36.76 7.84 23.07
N GLY A 28 -36.72 6.90 24.00
CA GLY A 28 -37.36 5.59 23.90
C GLY A 28 -36.51 4.46 23.32
N GLU A 29 -35.28 4.72 22.85
CA GLU A 29 -34.37 3.68 22.36
C GLU A 29 -33.48 3.09 23.47
N ASN A 30 -33.23 1.79 23.42
CA ASN A 30 -32.24 1.15 24.28
C ASN A 30 -30.81 1.41 23.77
N ALA A 31 -29.82 1.26 24.66
CA ALA A 31 -28.43 1.55 24.36
C ALA A 31 -27.87 0.72 23.19
N PHE A 32 -28.26 -0.56 23.09
CA PHE A 32 -27.81 -1.47 22.03
C PHE A 32 -28.28 -1.05 20.63
N VAL A 33 -29.55 -0.65 20.49
CA VAL A 33 -30.10 -0.16 19.22
C VAL A 33 -29.46 1.17 18.84
N ALA A 34 -29.23 2.05 19.81
CA ALA A 34 -28.55 3.32 19.59
C ALA A 34 -27.11 3.12 19.09
N GLU A 35 -26.35 2.20 19.70
CA GLU A 35 -24.98 1.86 19.30
C GLU A 35 -24.95 1.25 17.89
N ARG A 36 -25.83 0.29 17.59
CA ARG A 36 -25.90 -0.30 16.25
C ARG A 36 -26.21 0.73 15.16
N ARG A 37 -27.09 1.68 15.42
CA ARG A 37 -27.34 2.78 14.49
C ARG A 37 -26.09 3.62 14.30
N ALA A 38 -25.40 3.99 15.39
CA ALA A 38 -24.18 4.78 15.33
C ALA A 38 -23.09 4.08 14.49
N VAL A 39 -22.90 2.78 14.70
CA VAL A 39 -21.97 1.96 13.90
C VAL A 39 -22.38 1.95 12.42
N LYS A 40 -23.67 1.79 12.12
CA LYS A 40 -24.17 1.78 10.74
C LYS A 40 -23.97 3.14 10.05
N GLU A 41 -24.24 4.24 10.73
CA GLU A 41 -24.05 5.61 10.22
C GLU A 41 -22.55 5.87 9.98
N HIS A 42 -21.70 5.54 10.95
CA HIS A 42 -20.25 5.67 10.82
C HIS A 42 -19.67 4.82 9.68
N ALA A 43 -20.15 3.59 9.52
CA ALA A 43 -19.74 2.71 8.44
C ALA A 43 -20.14 3.27 7.06
N ALA A 44 -21.33 3.87 6.95
CA ALA A 44 -21.79 4.50 5.71
C ALA A 44 -20.90 5.70 5.33
N GLU A 45 -20.57 6.57 6.29
CA GLU A 45 -19.67 7.71 6.07
C GLU A 45 -18.25 7.26 5.71
N SER A 46 -17.72 6.28 6.44
CA SER A 46 -16.40 5.72 6.21
C SER A 46 -16.30 5.08 4.82
N THR A 47 -17.32 4.32 4.42
CA THR A 47 -17.37 3.69 3.09
C THR A 47 -17.43 4.74 1.99
N ALA A 48 -18.23 5.79 2.16
CA ALA A 48 -18.31 6.89 1.20
C ALA A 48 -16.96 7.63 1.06
N LEU A 49 -16.26 7.86 2.18
CA LEU A 49 -14.92 8.47 2.18
C LEU A 49 -13.92 7.60 1.42
N TRP A 50 -13.80 6.31 1.78
CA TRP A 50 -12.85 5.41 1.14
C TRP A 50 -13.14 5.20 -0.34
N LYS A 51 -14.41 5.11 -0.74
CA LYS A 51 -14.79 5.06 -2.16
C LYS A 51 -14.28 6.29 -2.93
N LYS A 52 -14.40 7.49 -2.35
CA LYS A 52 -13.88 8.71 -2.97
C LYS A 52 -12.36 8.67 -3.07
N ILE A 53 -11.65 8.27 -2.01
CA ILE A 53 -10.18 8.16 -2.04
C ILE A 53 -9.75 7.15 -3.11
N SER A 54 -10.36 5.96 -3.16
CA SER A 54 -10.04 4.94 -4.17
C SER A 54 -10.21 5.46 -5.60
N ILE A 55 -11.28 6.20 -5.87
CA ILE A 55 -11.56 6.71 -7.22
C ILE A 55 -10.70 7.93 -7.55
N PHE A 56 -10.62 8.91 -6.66
CA PHE A 56 -10.03 10.22 -6.95
C PHE A 56 -8.55 10.33 -6.61
N VAL A 57 -8.01 9.41 -5.81
CA VAL A 57 -6.58 9.41 -5.47
C VAL A 57 -5.89 8.20 -6.08
N CYS A 58 -6.39 6.99 -5.83
CA CYS A 58 -5.69 5.79 -6.30
C CYS A 58 -5.68 5.68 -7.82
N ILE A 59 -6.77 6.00 -8.53
CA ILE A 59 -6.78 5.94 -10.01
C ILE A 59 -5.77 6.93 -10.61
N PRO A 60 -5.76 8.24 -10.29
CA PRO A 60 -4.74 9.14 -10.82
C PRO A 60 -3.31 8.73 -10.45
N ALA A 61 -3.08 8.25 -9.23
CA ALA A 61 -1.77 7.77 -8.82
C ALA A 61 -1.31 6.55 -9.65
N LEU A 62 -2.21 5.59 -9.90
CA LEU A 62 -1.93 4.43 -10.74
C LEU A 62 -1.66 4.82 -12.19
N VAL A 63 -2.38 5.80 -12.74
CA VAL A 63 -2.12 6.33 -14.09
C VAL A 63 -0.71 6.93 -14.13
N GLY A 64 -0.35 7.80 -13.18
CA GLY A 64 0.99 8.40 -13.11
C GLY A 64 2.10 7.35 -12.99
N ALA A 65 1.93 6.38 -12.08
CA ALA A 65 2.88 5.28 -11.90
C ALA A 65 3.01 4.41 -13.15
N SER A 66 1.89 4.15 -13.84
CA SER A 66 1.87 3.33 -15.07
C SER A 66 2.58 4.03 -16.22
N VAL A 67 2.42 5.35 -16.37
CA VAL A 67 3.16 6.14 -17.36
C VAL A 67 4.65 6.09 -17.07
N ASN A 68 5.07 6.27 -15.81
CA ASN A 68 6.47 6.17 -15.43
C ASN A 68 7.04 4.77 -15.70
N ALA A 69 6.33 3.71 -15.32
CA ALA A 69 6.73 2.33 -15.57
C ALA A 69 6.83 2.03 -17.08
N TYR A 70 5.95 2.59 -17.91
CA TYR A 70 6.01 2.44 -19.36
C TYR A 70 7.26 3.09 -19.97
N VAL A 71 7.64 4.28 -19.49
CA VAL A 71 8.89 4.93 -19.93
C VAL A 71 10.10 4.07 -19.56
N LEU A 72 10.20 3.66 -18.29
CA LEU A 72 11.30 2.81 -17.81
C LEU A 72 11.36 1.46 -18.55
N TRP A 73 10.21 0.90 -18.91
CA TRP A 73 10.12 -0.32 -19.71
C TRP A 73 10.76 -0.15 -21.08
N ASN A 74 10.45 0.96 -21.78
CA ASN A 74 11.04 1.23 -23.09
C ASN A 74 12.54 1.48 -23.00
N GLU A 75 13.00 2.27 -22.01
CA GLU A 75 14.42 2.51 -21.76
C GLU A 75 15.18 1.20 -21.47
N HIS A 76 14.58 0.29 -20.68
CA HIS A 76 15.16 -1.02 -20.39
C HIS A 76 15.38 -1.84 -21.67
N TRP A 77 14.40 -1.88 -22.57
CA TRP A 77 14.51 -2.63 -23.82
C TRP A 77 15.43 -1.96 -24.85
N GLU A 78 15.48 -0.63 -24.86
CA GLU A 78 16.46 0.11 -25.67
C GLU A 78 17.89 -0.22 -25.21
N HIS A 79 18.17 -0.14 -23.91
CA HIS A 79 19.46 -0.56 -23.36
C HIS A 79 19.76 -2.04 -23.65
N TRP A 80 18.77 -2.91 -23.53
CA TRP A 80 18.92 -4.32 -23.86
C TRP A 80 19.29 -4.57 -25.32
N SER A 81 18.75 -3.78 -26.25
CA SER A 81 19.03 -3.89 -27.69
C SER A 81 20.46 -3.52 -28.08
N HIS A 82 21.14 -2.71 -27.26
CA HIS A 82 22.54 -2.32 -27.46
C HIS A 82 23.54 -3.25 -26.78
N MET A 83 23.08 -4.20 -25.96
CA MET A 83 23.97 -5.14 -25.29
C MET A 83 24.40 -6.27 -26.25
N PRO A 84 25.62 -6.84 -26.08
CA PRO A 84 26.06 -7.96 -26.89
C PRO A 84 25.08 -9.15 -26.83
N PRO A 85 25.03 -10.01 -27.85
CA PRO A 85 24.26 -11.25 -27.82
C PRO A 85 24.58 -12.07 -26.55
N LEU A 86 23.57 -12.75 -25.99
CA LEU A 86 23.73 -13.52 -24.75
C LEU A 86 24.85 -14.57 -24.85
N GLU A 87 24.98 -15.21 -26.02
CA GLU A 87 26.00 -16.20 -26.35
C GLU A 87 27.43 -15.63 -26.32
N GLU A 88 27.60 -14.31 -26.38
CA GLU A 88 28.91 -13.65 -26.34
C GLU A 88 29.25 -13.16 -24.92
N ARG A 89 28.25 -12.97 -24.05
CA ARG A 89 28.45 -12.49 -22.68
C ARG A 89 29.18 -13.52 -21.83
N VAL A 90 30.08 -13.04 -20.98
CA VAL A 90 30.84 -13.91 -20.06
C VAL A 90 29.89 -14.49 -19.02
N GLU A 91 29.85 -15.81 -18.93
CA GLU A 91 29.19 -16.54 -17.87
C GLU A 91 30.25 -16.94 -16.84
N TYR A 92 30.03 -16.52 -15.59
CA TYR A 92 30.97 -16.80 -14.50
C TYR A 92 30.64 -18.12 -13.81
N PRO A 93 31.62 -18.81 -13.19
CA PRO A 93 31.39 -20.11 -12.52
C PRO A 93 30.34 -20.10 -11.40
N TYR A 94 30.06 -18.93 -10.82
CA TYR A 94 29.06 -18.77 -9.77
C TYR A 94 27.64 -18.52 -10.32
N GLN A 95 27.50 -18.25 -11.62
CA GLN A 95 26.21 -18.10 -12.28
C GLN A 95 25.66 -19.46 -12.71
N ASN A 96 24.34 -19.57 -12.79
CA ASN A 96 23.63 -20.76 -13.28
C ASN A 96 24.07 -22.12 -12.68
N ILE A 97 24.59 -22.14 -11.44
CA ILE A 97 25.00 -23.39 -10.78
C ILE A 97 23.82 -24.37 -10.71
N ARG A 98 24.08 -25.64 -11.07
CA ARG A 98 23.17 -26.78 -10.91
C ARG A 98 23.90 -27.92 -10.20
N THR A 99 23.62 -28.12 -8.91
CA THR A 99 24.13 -29.29 -8.16
C THR A 99 23.28 -30.52 -8.39
N LYS A 100 21.98 -30.33 -8.66
CA LYS A 100 21.02 -31.31 -9.13
C LYS A 100 20.14 -30.65 -10.18
N ASN A 101 19.77 -31.42 -11.20
CA ASN A 101 18.85 -30.95 -12.22
C ASN A 101 17.47 -30.70 -11.61
N PHE A 102 16.73 -29.75 -12.18
CA PHE A 102 15.32 -29.57 -11.88
C PHE A 102 14.54 -30.82 -12.29
N THR A 103 13.39 -31.03 -11.64
CA THR A 103 12.55 -32.23 -11.85
C THR A 103 11.58 -32.10 -13.03
N TRP A 104 11.74 -31.07 -13.88
CA TRP A 104 10.88 -30.80 -15.02
C TRP A 104 11.69 -30.38 -16.24
N GLY A 105 11.06 -30.45 -17.42
CA GLY A 105 11.65 -30.01 -18.68
C GLY A 105 12.95 -30.75 -18.99
N ASP A 106 13.97 -29.99 -19.37
CA ASP A 106 15.34 -30.47 -19.61
C ASP A 106 16.19 -30.55 -18.33
N GLY A 107 15.61 -30.17 -17.18
CA GLY A 107 16.27 -30.14 -15.89
C GLY A 107 17.21 -28.93 -15.67
N ASP A 108 17.26 -27.99 -16.59
CA ASP A 108 18.23 -26.89 -16.58
C ASP A 108 17.57 -25.51 -16.34
N LYS A 109 16.43 -25.31 -17.01
CA LYS A 109 15.69 -24.05 -17.02
C LYS A 109 14.75 -23.94 -15.81
N THR A 110 14.75 -22.76 -15.19
CA THR A 110 13.83 -22.43 -14.08
C THR A 110 12.39 -22.27 -14.58
N LEU A 111 11.42 -22.23 -13.67
CA LEU A 111 10.00 -22.05 -14.03
C LEU A 111 9.72 -20.72 -14.77
N PHE A 112 10.51 -19.68 -14.48
CA PHE A 112 10.40 -18.36 -15.10
C PHE A 112 11.59 -18.05 -16.03
N TRP A 113 12.16 -19.09 -16.63
CA TRP A 113 13.24 -18.94 -17.60
C TRP A 113 12.74 -18.31 -18.90
N ASN A 114 13.47 -17.32 -19.41
CA ASN A 114 13.18 -16.67 -20.69
C ASN A 114 14.45 -16.64 -21.55
N ASP A 115 14.45 -17.40 -22.65
CA ASP A 115 15.59 -17.52 -23.58
C ASP A 115 16.03 -16.18 -24.20
N LYS A 116 15.19 -15.13 -24.14
CA LYS A 116 15.56 -13.79 -24.62
C LYS A 116 16.47 -13.02 -23.66
N VAL A 117 16.50 -13.41 -22.39
CA VAL A 117 17.26 -12.71 -21.32
C VAL A 117 18.09 -13.64 -20.45
N ASN A 118 17.88 -14.95 -20.57
CA ASN A 118 18.61 -15.97 -19.84
C ASN A 118 19.31 -16.90 -20.84
N TYR A 119 20.56 -17.21 -20.53
CA TYR A 119 21.39 -18.13 -21.30
C TYR A 119 22.26 -18.89 -20.31
N HIS A 120 22.46 -20.18 -20.56
CA HIS A 120 23.35 -21.03 -19.78
C HIS A 120 24.11 -21.94 -20.74
N ASN A 121 25.42 -21.84 -20.73
CA ASN A 121 26.31 -22.73 -21.46
C ASN A 121 27.24 -23.43 -20.46
N LYS A 122 27.03 -24.74 -20.31
CA LYS A 122 27.73 -25.60 -19.34
C LYS A 122 29.24 -25.67 -19.56
N ASP A 123 29.68 -25.42 -20.79
CA ASP A 123 31.08 -25.49 -21.18
C ASP A 123 31.74 -24.10 -21.19
N LYS A 124 30.97 -23.03 -20.91
CA LYS A 124 31.41 -21.64 -20.96
C LYS A 124 31.64 -21.10 -19.55
N THR A 125 32.69 -21.56 -18.89
CA THR A 125 33.19 -20.96 -17.65
C THR A 125 34.45 -20.14 -17.94
N ALA A 126 34.42 -18.85 -17.64
CA ALA A 126 35.62 -18.01 -17.61
C ALA A 126 36.43 -18.18 -16.32
#